data_AF-A0AAV9HNY8-F1
#
_entry.id   AF-A0AAV9HNY8-F1
#
_cell.length_a   1.000
_cell.length_b   1.000
_cell.length_c   1.000
_cell.angle_alpha   90.00
_cell.angle_beta   90.00
_cell.angle_gamma   90.00
#
_symmetry.space_group_name_H-M   'P 1'
#
loop_
_entity.id
_entity.type
_entity.pdbx_description
1 polymer ?
#
loop_
_entity_poly.entity_id
_entity_poly.type
_entity_poly.pdbx_seq_one_letter_code
_entity_poly.pdbx_strand_id
1 'polypeptide(L)'
;MATTGDNGAEPWNRETKHKFEGKDRSEFLDPCQEAAARSIRCLHRNAGDRTMCSDYFQAYRDCKKAWIERRKQEKKGKSLW
;
A
#
# COMPACT_ATOMS: atom_id res chain seq x y z
N MET A 1 14.82 -24.12 -5.48
CA MET A 1 14.67 -23.23 -4.30
C MET A 1 14.58 -21.81 -4.81
N ALA A 2 13.39 -21.21 -4.81
CA ALA A 2 13.21 -19.78 -5.06
C ALA A 2 12.37 -19.26 -3.89
N THR A 3 13.01 -18.41 -3.11
CA THR A 3 12.56 -17.88 -1.83
C THR A 3 11.21 -17.17 -1.96
N THR A 4 10.26 -17.64 -1.15
CA THR A 4 9.14 -16.91 -0.55
C THR A 4 9.24 -15.39 -0.69
N GLY A 5 8.57 -14.82 -1.69
CA GLY A 5 8.36 -13.38 -1.80
C GLY A 5 7.29 -12.94 -0.80
N ASP A 6 7.70 -12.72 0.44
CA ASP A 6 7.17 -11.72 1.39
C ASP A 6 5.66 -11.37 1.25
N ASN A 7 4.80 -12.29 1.68
CA ASN A 7 3.54 -11.90 2.32
C ASN A 7 3.94 -11.29 3.68
N GLY A 8 3.85 -9.96 3.87
CA GLY A 8 4.60 -9.34 4.97
C GLY A 8 3.89 -8.36 5.89
N ALA A 9 3.10 -7.42 5.38
CA ALA A 9 2.43 -6.43 6.24
C ALA A 9 1.10 -6.04 5.61
N GLU A 10 0.00 -6.35 6.30
CA GLU A 10 -1.30 -5.80 5.97
C GLU A 10 -1.15 -4.25 5.97
N PRO A 11 -1.32 -3.57 4.82
CA PRO A 11 -0.99 -2.15 4.71
C PRO A 11 -1.85 -1.28 5.63
N TRP A 12 -3.01 -1.81 6.07
CA TRP A 12 -3.88 -1.21 7.06
C TRP A 12 -3.78 -1.91 8.42
N ASN A 13 -2.63 -1.78 9.08
CA ASN A 13 -2.42 -2.26 10.45
C ASN A 13 -2.74 -1.18 11.51
N ARG A 14 -2.69 -1.56 12.80
CA ARG A 14 -2.98 -0.66 13.93
C ARG A 14 -2.09 0.59 13.96
N GLU A 15 -0.83 0.46 13.59
CA GLU A 15 0.14 1.56 13.56
C GLU A 15 -0.18 2.55 12.43
N THR A 16 -0.39 2.05 11.21
CA THR A 16 -0.81 2.86 10.07
C THR A 16 -2.11 3.59 10.37
N LYS A 17 -3.07 2.90 11.00
CA LYS A 17 -4.35 3.50 11.40
C LYS A 17 -4.13 4.64 12.39
N HIS A 18 -3.33 4.44 13.42
CA HIS A 18 -3.00 5.48 14.39
C HIS A 18 -2.32 6.69 13.72
N LYS A 19 -1.35 6.46 12.84
CA LYS A 19 -0.70 7.52 12.05
C LYS A 19 -1.71 8.25 11.16
N PHE A 20 -2.65 7.54 10.54
CA PHE A 20 -3.68 8.13 9.69
C PHE A 20 -4.72 8.93 10.48
N GLU A 21 -5.07 8.50 11.69
CA GLU A 21 -6.03 9.21 12.55
C GLU A 21 -5.38 10.42 13.24
N GLY A 22 -4.08 10.35 13.52
CA GLY A 22 -3.32 11.43 14.15
C GLY A 22 -2.72 12.47 13.20
N LYS A 23 -2.74 12.24 11.88
CA LYS A 23 -2.20 13.20 10.91
C LYS A 23 -3.10 14.42 10.75
N ASP A 24 -2.49 15.53 10.32
CA ASP A 24 -3.25 16.71 9.90
C ASP A 24 -4.07 16.45 8.63
N ARG A 25 -5.19 17.17 8.50
CA ARG A 25 -6.10 17.02 7.34
C ARG A 25 -5.42 17.37 6.00
N SER A 26 -4.37 18.20 6.03
CA SER A 26 -3.57 18.59 4.88
C SER A 26 -2.46 17.58 4.54
N GLU A 27 -2.10 16.68 5.46
CA GLU A 27 -0.98 15.77 5.29
C GLU A 27 -1.39 14.55 4.45
N PHE A 28 -0.55 14.14 3.50
CA PHE A 28 -0.77 12.94 2.71
C PHE A 28 -0.13 11.74 3.40
N LEU A 29 -0.92 10.68 3.64
CA LEU A 29 -0.43 9.42 4.18
C LEU A 29 -0.91 8.30 3.26
N ASP A 30 0.04 7.58 2.70
CA ASP A 30 -0.20 6.40 1.86
C ASP A 30 0.52 5.20 2.49
N PRO A 31 -0.22 4.22 3.04
CA PRO A 31 0.39 3.00 3.57
C PRO A 31 1.14 2.17 2.52
N CYS A 32 0.88 2.42 1.24
CA CYS A 32 1.50 1.73 0.13
C CYS A 32 2.80 2.39 -0.33
N GLN A 33 3.31 3.41 0.38
CA GLN A 33 4.56 4.10 0.09
C GLN A 33 5.74 3.13 -0.07
N GLU A 34 5.83 2.08 0.74
CA GLU A 34 6.91 1.10 0.62
C GLU A 34 6.82 0.27 -0.66
N ALA A 35 5.61 -0.14 -1.05
CA ALA A 35 5.38 -0.84 -2.31
C ALA A 35 5.70 0.06 -3.52
N ALA A 36 5.32 1.35 -3.45
CA ALA A 36 5.68 2.35 -4.45
C ALA A 36 7.20 2.50 -4.55
N ALA A 37 7.89 2.65 -3.42
CA ALA A 37 9.35 2.77 -3.37
C ALA A 37 10.05 1.54 -3.95
N ARG A 38 9.53 0.32 -3.69
CA ARG A 38 10.03 -0.92 -4.31
C ARG A 38 9.90 -0.86 -5.85
N SER A 39 8.75 -0.42 -6.37
CA SER A 39 8.53 -0.29 -7.82
C SER A 39 9.44 0.77 -8.47
N ILE A 40 9.68 1.90 -7.80
CA ILE A 40 10.58 2.96 -8.27
C ILE A 40 12.03 2.46 -8.28
N ARG A 41 12.46 1.74 -7.23
CA ARG A 41 13.79 1.12 -7.21
C ARG A 41 13.97 0.11 -8.35
N CYS A 42 12.94 -0.65 -8.69
CA CYS A 42 12.98 -1.55 -9.84
C CYS A 42 13.18 -0.75 -11.15
N LEU A 43 12.45 0.33 -11.35
CA LEU A 43 12.60 1.18 -12.54
C LEU A 43 14.02 1.77 -12.64
N HIS A 44 14.57 2.30 -11.54
CA HIS A 44 15.92 2.85 -11.53
C HIS A 44 17.00 1.82 -11.91
N ARG A 45 16.79 0.54 -11.55
CA ARG A 45 17.74 -0.54 -11.86
C ARG A 45 17.61 -1.07 -13.28
N ASN A 46 16.44 -0.95 -13.89
CA ASN A 46 16.13 -1.49 -15.22
C ASN A 46 15.96 -0.39 -16.28
N ALA A 47 16.61 0.77 -16.10
CA ALA A 47 16.53 1.91 -17.02
C ALA A 47 15.09 2.36 -17.37
N GLY A 48 14.15 2.17 -16.44
CA GLY A 48 12.75 2.52 -16.64
C GLY A 48 11.90 1.45 -17.34
N ASP A 49 12.42 0.25 -17.58
CA ASP A 49 11.63 -0.84 -18.15
C ASP A 49 10.53 -1.29 -17.19
N ARG A 50 9.28 -1.02 -17.61
CA ARG A 50 8.09 -1.29 -16.81
C ARG A 50 7.69 -2.75 -16.84
N THR A 51 8.08 -3.50 -17.87
CA THR A 51 7.69 -4.90 -18.04
C THR A 51 8.32 -5.77 -16.95
N MET A 52 9.59 -5.51 -16.65
CA MET A 52 10.39 -6.14 -15.60
C MET A 52 9.89 -5.82 -14.17
N CYS A 53 9.08 -4.77 -14.01
CA CYS A 53 8.62 -4.28 -12.71
C CYS A 53 7.12 -4.49 -12.47
N SER A 54 6.44 -5.25 -13.34
CA SER A 54 5.00 -5.49 -13.31
C SER A 54 4.50 -6.01 -11.96
N ASP A 55 5.22 -6.94 -11.34
CA ASP A 55 4.89 -7.49 -10.01
C ASP A 55 4.90 -6.43 -8.90
N TYR A 56 5.86 -5.49 -8.94
CA TYR A 56 5.92 -4.40 -7.97
C TYR A 56 4.76 -3.42 -8.13
N PHE A 57 4.34 -3.16 -9.38
CA PHE A 57 3.16 -2.34 -9.62
C PHE A 57 1.88 -3.03 -9.18
N GLN A 58 1.81 -4.35 -9.36
CA GLN A 58 0.67 -5.14 -8.92
C GLN A 58 0.55 -5.10 -7.39
N ALA A 59 1.65 -5.30 -6.67
CA ALA A 59 1.69 -5.15 -5.21
C ALA A 59 1.21 -3.76 -4.74
N TYR A 60 1.62 -2.67 -5.40
CA TYR A 60 1.12 -1.32 -5.08
C TYR A 60 -0.39 -1.16 -5.31
N ARG A 61 -0.91 -1.69 -6.44
CA ARG A 61 -2.34 -1.65 -6.76
C ARG A 61 -3.18 -2.43 -5.75
N ASP A 62 -2.72 -3.63 -5.40
CA ASP A 62 -3.41 -4.50 -4.45
C ASP A 62 -3.42 -3.88 -3.05
N CYS A 63 -2.29 -3.32 -2.63
CA CYS A 63 -2.21 -2.55 -1.38
C CYS A 63 -3.24 -1.41 -1.34
N LYS A 64 -3.29 -0.59 -2.41
CA LYS A 64 -4.20 0.56 -2.47
C LYS A 64 -5.66 0.14 -2.51
N LYS A 65 -5.97 -0.95 -3.22
CA LYS A 65 -7.31 -1.53 -3.27
C LYS A 65 -7.76 -2.01 -1.89
N ALA A 66 -6.92 -2.79 -1.20
CA ALA A 66 -7.20 -3.27 0.15
C ALA A 66 -7.43 -2.11 1.14
N TRP A 67 -6.60 -1.06 1.06
CA TRP A 67 -6.77 0.13 1.91
C TRP A 67 -8.10 0.86 1.68
N ILE A 68 -8.46 1.14 0.43
CA ILE A 68 -9.72 1.82 0.10
C ILE A 68 -10.92 0.98 0.53
N GLU A 69 -10.88 -0.33 0.29
CA GLU A 69 -11.93 -1.25 0.67
C GLU A 69 -12.12 -1.30 2.19
N ARG A 70 -11.03 -1.43 2.96
CA ARG A 70 -11.07 -1.44 4.43
C ARG A 70 -11.64 -0.13 4.99
N ARG A 71 -11.22 1.01 4.45
CA ARG A 71 -11.77 2.33 4.81
C ARG A 71 -13.26 2.46 4.50
N LYS A 72 -13.71 1.91 3.38
CA LYS A 72 -15.14 1.89 3.01
C LYS A 72 -15.95 1.02 3.97
N GLN A 73 -15.41 -0.13 4.39
CA GLN A 73 -16.03 -1.02 5.38
C GLN A 73 -16.14 -0.32 6.75
N GLU A 74 -15.07 0.32 7.24
CA GLU A 74 -15.10 1.07 8.51
C GLU A 74 -16.11 2.22 8.49
N LYS A 75 -16.24 2.93 7.37
CA LYS A 75 -17.26 3.98 7.19
C LYS A 75 -18.68 3.42 7.22
N LYS A 76 -18.93 2.29 6.53
CA LYS A 76 -20.24 1.63 6.55
C LYS A 76 -20.63 1.16 7.95
N GLY A 77 -19.68 0.61 8.71
CA GLY A 77 -19.92 0.18 10.10
C GLY A 77 -20.28 1.34 11.03
N LYS A 78 -19.66 2.51 10.86
CA LYS A 78 -19.99 3.73 11.64
C LYS A 78 -21.32 4.38 11.26
N SER A 79 -21.79 4.18 10.03
CA SER A 79 -23.06 4.75 9.54
C SER A 79 -24.29 3.94 9.96
N LEU A 80 -24.10 2.72 10.49
CA LEU A 80 -25.18 1.80 10.85
C LEU A 80 -25.57 1.89 12.34
N TRP A 81 -24.98 2.82 13.09
CA TRP A 81 -25.26 3.13 14.50
C TRP A 81 -25.60 4.60 14.65
#